data_AF-A0A220SF50-F1
#
_entry.id   AF-A0A220SF50-F1
#
_cell.length_a   1.000
_cell.length_b   1.000
_cell.length_c   1.000
_cell.angle_alpha   90.00
_cell.angle_beta   90.00
_cell.angle_gamma   90.00
#
_symmetry.space_group_name_H-M   'P 1'
#
loop_
_entity.id
_entity.type
_entity.pdbx_description
1 polymer ?
#
loop_
_entity_poly.entity_id
_entity_poly.type
_entity_poly.pdbx_seq_one_letter_code
_entity_poly.pdbx_strand_id
1 'polypeptide(L)'
;MKRIIGILFALIVLVSCNSQKVYSDFDISYSKSGGYAPVYENLLIKDNSAHYSFEGEGKKIKQDFKVSDEDLKKLNTVLSQNNFRRIQEDHKKLYDNVTTSINIKKGPNEGSKTDASLVMPNFKTNWANIINAFHEIINNNVKNTK
;
A
#
# COMPACT_ATOMS: atom_id res chain seq x y z
N MET A 1 -9.52 26.30 -36.69
CA MET A 1 -8.36 26.23 -35.77
C MET A 1 -8.75 26.27 -34.29
N LYS A 2 -9.44 27.32 -33.79
CA LYS A 2 -9.82 27.43 -32.36
C LYS A 2 -10.67 26.26 -31.80
N ARG A 3 -11.56 25.67 -32.62
CA ARG A 3 -12.37 24.49 -32.24
C ARG A 3 -11.55 23.20 -32.07
N ILE A 4 -10.52 23.01 -32.89
CA ILE A 4 -9.65 21.81 -32.84
C ILE A 4 -8.73 21.87 -31.62
N ILE A 5 -8.21 23.07 -31.30
CA ILE A 5 -7.39 23.30 -30.10
C ILE A 5 -8.19 23.04 -28.83
N GLY A 6 -9.48 23.45 -28.77
CA GLY A 6 -10.35 23.19 -27.62
C GLY A 6 -10.64 21.69 -27.41
N ILE A 7 -10.83 20.92 -28.48
CA ILE A 7 -11.02 19.47 -28.40
C ILE A 7 -9.74 18.78 -27.92
N LEU A 8 -8.57 19.22 -28.41
CA LEU A 8 -7.28 18.69 -27.99
C LEU A 8 -7.01 18.96 -26.51
N PHE A 9 -7.34 20.17 -26.03
CA PHE A 9 -7.23 20.53 -24.61
C PHE A 9 -8.18 19.69 -23.73
N ALA A 10 -9.42 19.47 -24.17
CA ALA A 10 -10.37 18.62 -23.46
C ALA A 10 -9.91 17.16 -23.33
N LEU A 11 -9.32 16.60 -24.40
CA LEU A 11 -8.74 15.25 -24.38
C LEU A 11 -7.55 15.14 -23.40
N ILE A 12 -6.67 16.15 -23.36
CA ILE A 12 -5.52 16.16 -22.43
C ILE A 12 -5.99 16.22 -20.97
N VAL A 13 -7.03 17.02 -20.67
CA VAL A 13 -7.62 17.11 -19.31
C VAL A 13 -8.32 15.81 -18.90
N LEU A 14 -8.99 15.11 -19.83
CA LEU A 14 -9.62 13.83 -19.54
C LEU A 14 -8.60 12.70 -19.28
N VAL A 15 -7.48 12.70 -20.02
CA VAL A 15 -6.41 11.71 -19.83
C VAL A 15 -5.63 11.95 -18.54
N SER A 16 -5.44 13.22 -18.11
CA SER A 16 -4.77 13.55 -16.86
C SER A 16 -5.59 13.21 -15.61
N CYS A 17 -6.93 13.26 -15.67
CA CYS A 17 -7.79 12.79 -14.57
C CYS A 17 -7.76 11.26 -14.37
N ASN A 18 -7.44 10.48 -15.41
CA ASN A 18 -7.46 9.01 -15.31
C ASN A 18 -6.17 8.43 -14.69
N SER A 19 -5.02 9.11 -14.80
CA SER A 19 -3.76 8.60 -14.24
C SER A 19 -3.75 8.60 -12.70
N GLN A 20 -4.50 9.49 -12.06
CA GLN A 20 -4.67 9.49 -10.59
C GLN A 20 -5.66 8.43 -10.09
N LYS A 21 -6.61 7.98 -10.92
CA LYS A 21 -7.58 6.93 -10.55
C LYS A 21 -6.95 5.55 -10.35
N VAL A 22 -5.89 5.25 -11.10
CA VAL A 22 -5.21 3.95 -11.04
C VAL A 22 -4.71 3.62 -9.63
N TYR A 23 -4.34 4.64 -8.83
CA TYR A 23 -3.80 4.45 -7.49
C TYR A 23 -4.83 4.53 -6.35
N SER A 24 -6.08 4.91 -6.63
CA SER A 24 -7.13 5.12 -5.60
C SER A 24 -8.25 4.08 -5.62
N ASP A 25 -8.19 3.11 -6.54
CA ASP A 25 -9.26 2.13 -6.74
C ASP A 25 -8.96 0.73 -6.18
N PHE A 26 -7.98 0.63 -5.29
CA PHE A 26 -7.62 -0.62 -4.63
C PHE A 26 -8.47 -0.85 -3.38
N ASP A 27 -8.77 -2.12 -3.12
CA ASP A 27 -9.47 -2.56 -1.92
C ASP A 27 -8.53 -2.58 -0.71
N ILE A 28 -7.27 -2.95 -0.95
CA ILE A 28 -6.20 -3.02 0.05
C ILE A 28 -4.95 -2.41 -0.57
N SER A 29 -4.28 -1.52 0.16
CA SER A 29 -2.97 -1.01 -0.22
C SER A 29 -2.02 -1.04 0.96
N TYR A 30 -0.84 -1.62 0.75
CA TYR A 30 0.33 -1.52 1.60
C TYR A 30 1.38 -0.70 0.85
N SER A 31 1.94 0.30 1.51
CA SER A 31 2.96 1.18 0.96
C SER A 31 4.03 1.42 2.01
N LYS A 32 5.30 1.21 1.65
CA LYS A 32 6.46 1.51 2.47
C LYS A 32 7.33 2.51 1.72
N SER A 33 7.53 3.69 2.27
CA SER A 33 8.22 4.80 1.61
C SER A 33 9.02 5.66 2.57
N GLY A 34 10.16 6.19 2.10
CA GLY A 34 10.98 7.15 2.85
C GLY A 34 12.41 6.67 3.02
N GLY A 35 13.12 7.25 3.99
CA GLY A 35 14.55 7.01 4.20
C GLY A 35 15.44 8.02 3.49
N TYR A 36 16.65 8.22 4.03
CA TYR A 36 17.71 9.01 3.39
C TYR A 36 18.14 8.45 2.02
N ALA A 37 18.20 7.11 1.93
CA ALA A 37 18.28 6.38 0.67
C ALA A 37 16.87 5.86 0.38
N PRO A 38 16.06 6.55 -0.44
CA PRO A 38 14.64 6.30 -0.51
C PRO A 38 14.34 4.88 -1.00
N VAL A 39 13.49 4.19 -0.26
CA VAL A 39 12.89 2.92 -0.70
C VAL A 39 11.41 3.16 -0.89
N TYR A 40 10.84 2.60 -1.96
CA TYR A 40 9.42 2.60 -2.26
C TYR A 40 8.98 1.17 -2.54
N GLU A 41 8.15 0.61 -1.68
CA GLU A 41 7.57 -0.71 -1.84
C GLU A 41 6.06 -0.60 -1.74
N ASN A 42 5.33 -1.11 -2.74
CA ASN A 42 3.87 -1.08 -2.76
C ASN A 42 3.32 -2.45 -3.09
N LEU A 43 2.24 -2.83 -2.39
CA LEU A 43 1.36 -3.93 -2.73
C LEU A 43 -0.07 -3.38 -2.81
N LEU A 44 -0.64 -3.43 -4.00
CA LEU A 44 -1.94 -2.85 -4.30
C LEU A 44 -2.88 -3.96 -4.76
N ILE A 45 -3.95 -4.23 -4.02
CA ILE A 45 -4.85 -5.37 -4.27
C ILE A 45 -6.26 -4.85 -4.59
N LYS A 46 -6.82 -5.36 -5.68
CA LYS A 46 -8.23 -5.17 -6.06
C LYS A 46 -8.86 -6.52 -6.34
N ASP A 47 -9.92 -6.84 -5.60
CA ASP A 47 -10.48 -8.18 -5.49
C ASP A 47 -9.37 -9.20 -5.12
N ASN A 48 -8.92 -10.01 -6.06
CA ASN A 48 -7.77 -10.93 -5.89
C ASN A 48 -6.58 -10.62 -6.80
N SER A 49 -6.63 -9.52 -7.56
CA SER A 49 -5.52 -9.09 -8.42
C SER A 49 -4.62 -8.16 -7.63
N ALA A 50 -3.32 -8.43 -7.64
CA ALA A 50 -2.33 -7.62 -6.95
C ALA A 50 -1.30 -7.05 -7.94
N HIS A 51 -0.93 -5.80 -7.72
CA HIS A 51 0.24 -5.16 -8.30
C HIS A 51 1.27 -4.93 -7.20
N TYR A 52 2.46 -5.50 -7.36
CA TYR A 52 3.62 -5.22 -6.52
C TYR A 52 4.62 -4.34 -7.27
N SER A 53 5.18 -3.37 -6.56
CA SER A 53 6.29 -2.57 -7.07
C SER A 53 7.31 -2.32 -5.97
N PHE A 54 8.59 -2.40 -6.31
CA PHE A 54 9.71 -2.03 -5.44
C PHE A 54 10.69 -1.14 -6.20
N GLU A 55 11.15 -0.07 -5.56
CA GLU A 55 12.21 0.79 -6.05
C GLU A 55 13.08 1.22 -4.87
N GLY A 56 14.34 0.79 -4.87
CA GLY A 56 15.29 1.05 -3.79
C GLY A 56 16.61 0.34 -4.06
N GLU A 57 17.71 0.87 -3.52
CA GLU A 57 19.03 0.22 -3.62
C GLU A 57 19.46 -0.12 -5.07
N GLY A 58 19.07 0.71 -6.04
CA GLY A 58 19.35 0.48 -7.47
C GLY A 58 18.53 -0.65 -8.11
N LYS A 59 17.61 -1.28 -7.38
CA LYS A 59 16.69 -2.30 -7.88
C LYS A 59 15.34 -1.68 -8.19
N LYS A 60 14.71 -2.17 -9.28
CA LYS A 60 13.35 -1.82 -9.67
C LYS A 60 12.60 -3.08 -10.07
N ILE A 61 11.54 -3.40 -9.33
CA ILE A 61 10.70 -4.58 -9.56
C ILE A 61 9.27 -4.09 -9.77
N LYS A 62 8.59 -4.69 -10.75
CA LYS A 62 7.14 -4.56 -10.93
C LYS A 62 6.60 -5.92 -11.31
N GLN A 63 5.59 -6.39 -10.59
CA GLN A 63 5.00 -7.70 -10.84
C GLN A 63 3.51 -7.69 -10.53
N ASP A 64 2.72 -8.18 -11.47
CA ASP A 64 1.31 -8.49 -11.26
C ASP A 64 1.14 -9.97 -10.91
N PHE A 65 0.25 -10.27 -9.98
CA PHE A 65 -0.08 -11.64 -9.59
C PHE A 65 -1.50 -11.75 -9.03
N LYS A 66 -1.93 -12.99 -8.80
CA LYS A 66 -3.19 -13.31 -8.11
C LYS A 66 -2.89 -13.70 -6.68
N VAL A 67 -3.55 -13.03 -5.73
CA VAL A 67 -3.52 -13.42 -4.32
C VAL A 67 -4.51 -14.56 -4.13
N SER A 68 -4.12 -15.62 -3.43
CA SER A 68 -5.03 -16.71 -3.14
C SER A 68 -6.13 -16.26 -2.17
N ASP A 69 -7.31 -16.86 -2.26
CA ASP A 69 -8.39 -16.57 -1.30
C ASP A 69 -7.99 -16.95 0.14
N GLU A 70 -7.12 -17.95 0.29
CA GLU A 70 -6.54 -18.35 1.57
C GLU A 70 -5.66 -17.25 2.16
N ASP A 71 -4.76 -16.66 1.37
CA ASP A 71 -3.90 -15.55 1.80
C ASP A 71 -4.73 -14.31 2.15
N LEU A 72 -5.78 -14.00 1.37
CA LEU A 72 -6.69 -12.89 1.68
C LEU A 72 -7.46 -13.12 2.99
N LYS A 73 -7.93 -14.35 3.22
CA LYS A 73 -8.60 -14.74 4.47
C LYS A 73 -7.65 -14.68 5.66
N LYS A 74 -6.41 -15.14 5.48
CA LYS A 74 -5.35 -15.07 6.49
C LYS A 74 -5.05 -13.62 6.85
N LEU A 75 -4.86 -12.75 5.84
CA LEU A 75 -4.64 -11.31 6.05
C LEU A 75 -5.78 -10.68 6.85
N ASN A 76 -7.03 -10.94 6.46
CA ASN A 76 -8.19 -10.39 7.17
C ASN A 76 -8.27 -10.88 8.63
N THR A 77 -7.92 -12.15 8.87
CA THR A 77 -7.84 -12.72 10.22
C THR A 77 -6.77 -12.02 11.06
N VAL A 78 -5.56 -11.83 10.50
CA VAL A 78 -4.47 -11.13 11.17
C VAL A 78 -4.85 -9.68 11.50
N LEU A 79 -5.48 -8.96 10.57
CA LEU A 79 -5.95 -7.58 10.79
C LEU A 79 -6.92 -7.50 11.96
N SER A 80 -7.89 -8.42 12.05
CA SER A 80 -8.87 -8.45 13.14
C SER A 80 -8.26 -8.85 14.48
N GLN A 81 -7.46 -9.92 14.52
CA GLN A 81 -6.80 -10.38 15.75
C GLN A 81 -5.83 -9.35 16.33
N ASN A 82 -5.20 -8.56 15.47
CA ASN A 82 -4.26 -7.51 15.86
C ASN A 82 -4.93 -6.14 15.98
N ASN A 83 -6.27 -6.07 16.03
CA ASN A 83 -7.02 -4.84 16.26
C ASN A 83 -6.61 -3.68 15.33
N PHE A 84 -6.41 -3.94 14.03
CA PHE A 84 -5.91 -2.96 13.06
C PHE A 84 -6.57 -1.58 13.18
N ARG A 85 -7.90 -1.54 13.27
CA ARG A 85 -8.68 -0.30 13.39
C ARG A 85 -8.35 0.53 14.64
N ARG A 86 -7.85 -0.11 15.70
CA ARG A 86 -7.52 0.51 16.99
C ARG A 86 -6.05 0.90 17.12
N ILE A 87 -5.20 0.56 16.15
CA ILE A 87 -3.79 0.97 16.19
C ILE A 87 -3.71 2.48 16.26
N GLN A 88 -2.88 2.97 17.18
CA GLN A 88 -2.69 4.38 17.47
C GLN A 88 -1.23 4.73 17.30
N GLU A 89 -1.02 5.96 16.84
CA GLU A 89 0.30 6.57 16.74
C GLU A 89 0.51 7.56 17.88
N ASP A 90 1.76 7.81 18.25
CA ASP A 90 2.15 8.73 19.31
C ASP A 90 2.29 10.19 18.82
N HIS A 91 2.08 10.42 17.52
CA HIS A 91 2.16 11.70 16.82
C HIS A 91 3.50 12.43 16.94
N LYS A 92 4.59 11.74 17.35
CA LYS A 92 5.92 12.31 17.31
C LYS A 92 6.43 12.36 15.88
N LYS A 93 6.93 13.53 15.49
CA LYS A 93 7.54 13.73 14.17
C LYS A 93 8.82 12.91 14.08
N LEU A 94 8.89 12.09 13.05
CA LEU A 94 10.08 11.36 12.65
C LEU A 94 10.50 11.87 11.28
N TYR A 95 11.75 12.32 11.16
CA TYR A 95 12.31 12.80 9.89
C TYR A 95 13.15 11.69 9.25
N ASP A 96 13.13 11.65 7.92
CA ASP A 96 13.94 10.73 7.09
C ASP A 96 13.81 9.25 7.44
N ASN A 97 12.72 8.85 8.09
CA ASN A 97 12.42 7.46 8.38
C ASN A 97 11.68 6.80 7.21
N VAL A 98 11.90 5.50 7.08
CA VAL A 98 11.06 4.66 6.23
C VAL A 98 9.75 4.42 6.98
N THR A 99 8.65 4.76 6.34
CA THR A 99 7.30 4.70 6.90
C THR A 99 6.48 3.69 6.11
N THR A 100 5.60 2.99 6.79
CA THR A 100 4.62 2.06 6.26
C THR A 100 3.23 2.65 6.43
N SER A 101 2.41 2.56 5.40
CA SER A 101 1.01 2.95 5.39
C SER A 101 0.19 1.79 4.85
N ILE A 102 -0.87 1.46 5.57
CA ILE A 102 -1.83 0.43 5.18
C ILE A 102 -3.21 1.08 5.10
N ASN A 103 -3.91 0.83 4.01
CA ASN A 103 -5.28 1.28 3.82
C ASN A 103 -6.16 0.11 3.37
N ILE A 104 -7.27 -0.09 4.08
CA ILE A 104 -8.30 -1.08 3.79
C ILE A 104 -9.57 -0.30 3.47
N LYS A 105 -10.03 -0.38 2.21
CA LYS A 105 -11.13 0.44 1.70
C LYS A 105 -12.51 -0.09 2.07
N LYS A 106 -12.65 -1.41 2.23
CA LYS A 106 -13.94 -2.07 2.51
C LYS A 106 -13.76 -3.28 3.43
N GLY A 107 -14.81 -3.62 4.18
CA GLY A 107 -14.89 -4.82 5.01
C GLY A 107 -14.68 -4.55 6.51
N PRO A 108 -14.62 -5.61 7.34
CA PRO A 108 -14.62 -5.48 8.81
C PRO A 108 -13.45 -4.66 9.38
N ASN A 109 -12.34 -4.63 8.64
CA ASN A 109 -11.11 -3.95 9.00
C ASN A 109 -10.91 -2.64 8.21
N GLU A 110 -11.97 -2.04 7.66
CA GLU A 110 -11.90 -0.75 6.97
C GLU A 110 -11.21 0.32 7.83
N GLY A 111 -10.26 1.01 7.20
CA GLY A 111 -9.50 2.11 7.82
C GLY A 111 -8.09 2.23 7.26
N SER A 112 -7.46 3.35 7.61
CA SER A 112 -6.06 3.64 7.26
C SER A 112 -5.22 3.75 8.53
N LYS A 113 -4.00 3.23 8.51
CA LYS A 113 -3.02 3.29 9.59
C LYS A 113 -1.61 3.47 9.03
N THR A 114 -0.76 4.17 9.76
CA THR A 114 0.63 4.38 9.39
C THR A 114 1.53 4.36 10.62
N ASP A 115 2.83 4.16 10.40
CA ASP A 115 3.89 4.39 11.39
C ASP A 115 4.77 5.60 11.01
N ALA A 116 4.20 6.55 10.26
CA ALA A 116 4.85 7.83 9.98
C ALA A 116 5.20 8.61 11.26
N SER A 117 4.45 8.39 12.33
CA SER A 117 4.89 8.63 13.70
C SER A 117 5.02 7.32 14.47
N LEU A 118 5.57 7.33 15.69
CA LEU A 118 5.81 6.06 16.38
C LEU A 118 4.48 5.39 16.73
N VAL A 119 4.34 4.11 16.40
CA VAL A 119 3.22 3.30 16.91
C VAL A 119 3.29 3.27 18.43
N MET A 120 2.16 3.53 19.08
CA MET A 120 2.03 3.49 20.54
C MET A 120 2.54 2.14 21.08
N PRO A 121 3.28 2.10 22.22
CA PRO A 121 3.96 0.91 22.69
C PRO A 121 3.09 -0.35 22.79
N ASN A 122 1.83 -0.19 23.21
CA ASN A 122 0.85 -1.26 23.36
C ASN A 122 0.37 -1.86 22.02
N PHE A 123 0.65 -1.22 20.88
CA PHE A 123 0.29 -1.69 19.54
C PHE A 123 1.50 -2.12 18.69
N LYS A 124 2.74 -2.05 19.21
CA LYS A 124 3.93 -2.38 18.43
C LYS A 124 3.92 -3.82 17.89
N THR A 125 3.59 -4.79 18.74
CA THR A 125 3.49 -6.20 18.33
C THR A 125 2.37 -6.40 17.30
N ASN A 126 1.22 -5.75 17.52
CA ASN A 126 0.08 -5.80 16.61
C ASN A 126 0.46 -5.29 15.22
N TRP A 127 1.13 -4.14 15.16
CA TRP A 127 1.60 -3.54 13.91
C TRP A 127 2.61 -4.43 13.19
N ALA A 128 3.59 -4.97 13.91
CA ALA A 128 4.59 -5.89 13.35
C ALA A 128 3.95 -7.14 12.75
N ASN A 129 2.98 -7.76 13.45
CA ASN A 129 2.25 -8.92 12.95
C ASN A 129 1.49 -8.62 11.65
N ILE A 130 0.88 -7.43 11.56
CA ILE A 130 0.17 -6.99 10.36
C ILE A 130 1.14 -6.79 9.20
N ILE A 131 2.26 -6.09 9.41
CA ILE A 131 3.31 -5.93 8.38
C ILE A 131 3.80 -7.29 7.89
N ASN A 132 4.05 -8.23 8.79
CA ASN A 132 4.51 -9.56 8.42
C ASN A 132 3.52 -10.30 7.52
N ALA A 133 2.20 -10.16 7.75
CA ALA A 133 1.19 -10.76 6.87
C ALA A 133 1.23 -10.18 5.44
N PHE A 134 1.52 -8.88 5.28
CA PHE A 134 1.75 -8.29 3.95
C PHE A 134 3.03 -8.83 3.30
N HIS A 135 4.11 -8.97 4.08
CA HIS A 135 5.37 -9.55 3.60
C HIS A 135 5.23 -11.02 3.20
N GLU A 136 4.41 -11.80 3.90
CA GLU A 136 4.11 -13.18 3.50
C GLU A 136 3.46 -13.22 2.11
N ILE A 137 2.46 -12.37 1.83
CA ILE A 137 1.84 -12.28 0.50
C ILE A 137 2.88 -11.93 -0.56
N ILE A 138 3.74 -10.93 -0.28
CA ILE A 138 4.80 -10.52 -1.20
C ILE A 138 5.77 -11.68 -1.45
N ASN A 139 6.29 -12.31 -0.41
CA ASN A 139 7.30 -13.38 -0.52
C ASN A 139 6.76 -14.65 -1.18
N ASN A 140 5.47 -14.94 -1.03
CA ASN A 140 4.85 -16.09 -1.69
C ASN A 140 4.69 -15.90 -3.20
N ASN A 141 4.66 -14.65 -3.68
CA ASN A 141 4.27 -14.34 -5.05
C ASN A 141 5.37 -13.67 -5.88
N VAL A 142 6.24 -12.89 -5.26
CA VAL A 142 7.29 -12.13 -5.94
C VAL A 142 8.57 -12.94 -5.95
N LYS A 143 9.08 -13.23 -7.14
CA LYS A 143 10.36 -13.95 -7.29
C LYS A 143 11.51 -13.00 -6.98
N ASN A 144 12.54 -13.48 -6.28
CA ASN A 144 13.78 -12.75 -5.95
C ASN A 144 13.68 -11.65 -4.85
N THR A 145 12.86 -11.83 -3.83
CA THR A 145 12.86 -10.97 -2.62
C THR A 145 13.89 -11.39 -1.54
N LYS A 146 14.82 -12.29 -1.86
CA LYS A 146 15.96 -12.67 -1.01
C LYS A 146 17.26 -12.08 -1.49
#